data_AF-A0A9E3J0L2-F1
#
_entry.id   AF-A0A9E3J0L2-F1
#
_cell.length_a   1.000
_cell.length_b   1.000
_cell.length_c   1.000
_cell.angle_alpha   90.00
_cell.angle_beta   90.00
_cell.angle_gamma   90.00
#
_symmetry.space_group_name_H-M   'P 1'
#
loop_
_entity.id
_entity.type
_entity.pdbx_description
1 polymer ?
#
loop_
_entity_poly.entity_id
_entity_poly.type
_entity_poly.pdbx_seq_one_letter_code
_entity_poly.pdbx_strand_id
1 'polypeptide(L)'
;SHKTPGKAAEGAYAFVESAAETAQAVGSWLIGLGFILFVTWGRRAYKDPSARRTIGILWDVGTFWPRAAHPFAPPCYAERAVPDLTWRIATWTRATRGRLVISGHSQGSVLAAAAAWQLEPAVRKRVALLTYGSPLERLYGRWFPAHFGPAALTALHHDVDCWRNLYRLTDPIGGPVRLPGDCGPEVDRQPLKDPLAYGRTDLHPLPAQILGHSDYQADPVFAEERAKLLGRLQPDVPGPRSQDDSGRSSA
;
A
#
# COMPACT_ATOMS: atom_id res chain seq x y z
N SER A 1 -57.70 -49.95 38.20
CA SER A 1 -56.80 -49.59 37.09
C SER A 1 -55.78 -48.59 37.60
N HIS A 2 -54.58 -49.03 37.95
CA HIS A 2 -53.51 -48.18 38.46
C HIS A 2 -52.20 -48.59 37.76
N LYS A 3 -51.89 -47.95 36.64
CA LYS A 3 -50.51 -47.92 36.13
C LYS A 3 -49.81 -46.77 36.84
N THR A 4 -48.75 -47.09 37.59
CA THR A 4 -47.90 -46.10 38.25
C THR A 4 -47.23 -45.20 37.20
N PRO A 5 -47.14 -43.87 37.43
CA PRO A 5 -46.61 -42.90 36.46
C PRO A 5 -45.15 -43.15 36.01
N GLY A 6 -44.39 -44.01 36.72
CA GLY A 6 -43.03 -44.38 36.33
C GLY A 6 -42.93 -45.19 35.04
N LYS A 7 -43.89 -46.09 34.74
CA LYS A 7 -43.80 -46.97 33.55
C LYS A 7 -44.15 -46.29 32.22
N ALA A 8 -44.77 -45.11 32.26
CA ALA A 8 -45.02 -44.29 31.06
C ALA A 8 -43.86 -43.33 30.75
N ALA A 9 -43.02 -43.00 31.75
CA ALA A 9 -41.88 -42.11 31.61
C ALA A 9 -40.59 -42.82 31.14
N GLU A 10 -40.44 -44.12 31.40
CA GLU A 10 -39.28 -44.92 30.95
C GLU A 10 -39.10 -44.90 29.42
N GLY A 11 -40.20 -45.04 28.66
CA GLY A 11 -40.14 -45.01 27.19
C GLY A 11 -39.86 -43.62 26.61
N ALA A 12 -40.28 -42.56 27.30
CA ALA A 12 -40.02 -41.18 26.89
C ALA A 12 -38.56 -40.79 27.16
N TYR A 13 -37.97 -41.26 28.27
CA TYR A 13 -36.56 -41.01 28.60
C TYR A 13 -35.62 -41.71 27.61
N ALA A 14 -35.87 -42.99 27.32
CA ALA A 14 -35.08 -43.75 26.34
C ALA A 14 -35.16 -43.16 24.92
N PHE A 15 -36.33 -42.62 24.54
CA PHE A 15 -36.51 -41.95 23.25
C PHE A 15 -35.75 -40.61 23.19
N VAL A 16 -35.78 -39.81 24.26
CA VAL A 16 -35.04 -38.54 24.33
C VAL A 16 -33.53 -38.77 24.34
N GLU A 17 -33.07 -39.79 25.05
CA GLU A 17 -31.65 -40.19 25.10
C GLU A 17 -31.16 -40.67 23.72
N SER A 18 -31.93 -41.56 23.06
CA SER A 18 -31.64 -41.99 21.69
C SER A 18 -31.64 -40.84 20.67
N ALA A 19 -32.59 -39.91 20.80
CA ALA A 19 -32.64 -38.71 19.94
C ALA A 19 -31.44 -37.80 20.18
N ALA A 20 -31.00 -37.63 21.44
CA ALA A 20 -29.83 -36.84 21.79
C ALA A 20 -28.53 -37.48 21.28
N GLU A 21 -28.37 -38.80 21.42
CA GLU A 21 -27.23 -39.55 20.88
C GLU A 21 -27.14 -39.45 19.36
N THR A 22 -28.30 -39.59 18.68
CA THR A 22 -28.38 -39.46 17.22
C THR A 22 -28.03 -38.04 16.78
N ALA A 23 -28.55 -37.02 17.46
CA ALA A 23 -28.24 -35.61 17.19
C ALA A 23 -26.76 -35.29 17.42
N GLN A 24 -26.15 -35.83 18.48
CA GLN A 24 -24.74 -35.67 18.78
C GLN A 24 -23.85 -36.36 17.73
N ALA A 25 -24.23 -37.57 17.31
CA ALA A 25 -23.52 -38.29 16.25
C ALA A 25 -23.59 -37.51 14.93
N VAL A 26 -24.78 -37.05 14.52
CA VAL A 26 -24.96 -36.24 13.32
C VAL A 26 -24.16 -34.93 13.41
N GLY A 27 -24.20 -34.24 14.56
CA GLY A 27 -23.42 -33.03 14.81
C GLY A 27 -21.91 -33.27 14.70
N SER A 28 -21.42 -34.38 15.24
CA SER A 28 -20.00 -34.77 15.15
C SER A 28 -19.56 -35.03 13.72
N TRP A 29 -20.40 -35.71 12.93
CA TRP A 29 -20.15 -35.95 11.50
C TRP A 29 -20.18 -34.64 10.70
N LEU A 30 -21.09 -33.72 10.99
CA LEU A 30 -21.15 -32.41 10.34
C LEU A 30 -19.93 -31.54 10.68
N ILE A 31 -19.46 -31.57 11.93
CA ILE A 31 -18.23 -30.87 12.34
C ILE A 31 -17.02 -31.48 11.61
N GLY A 32 -16.91 -32.81 11.56
CA GLY A 32 -15.84 -33.50 10.85
C GLY A 32 -15.84 -33.20 9.34
N LEU A 33 -17.01 -33.24 8.71
CA LEU A 33 -17.19 -32.87 7.31
C LEU A 33 -16.83 -31.39 7.07
N GLY A 34 -17.29 -30.50 7.94
CA GLY A 34 -16.98 -29.07 7.90
C GLY A 34 -15.48 -28.81 8.01
N PHE A 35 -14.77 -29.53 8.90
CA PHE A 35 -13.31 -29.44 9.02
C PHE A 35 -12.59 -29.93 7.77
N ILE A 36 -13.01 -31.07 7.20
CA ILE A 36 -12.44 -31.60 5.95
C ILE A 36 -12.69 -30.63 4.79
N LEU A 37 -13.89 -30.07 4.68
CA LEU A 37 -14.23 -29.06 3.67
C LEU A 37 -13.40 -27.78 3.87
N PHE A 38 -13.24 -27.31 5.10
CA PHE A 38 -12.40 -26.17 5.44
C PHE A 38 -10.93 -26.40 5.07
N VAL A 39 -10.37 -27.57 5.40
CA VAL A 39 -8.98 -27.92 5.06
C VAL A 39 -8.81 -28.09 3.55
N THR A 40 -9.75 -28.74 2.86
CA THR A 40 -9.67 -28.96 1.41
C THR A 40 -9.85 -27.66 0.64
N TRP A 41 -10.80 -26.80 1.02
CA TRP A 41 -10.95 -25.45 0.45
C TRP A 41 -9.77 -24.56 0.80
N GLY A 42 -9.27 -24.60 2.04
CA GLY A 42 -8.06 -23.89 2.45
C GLY A 42 -6.84 -24.30 1.63
N ARG A 43 -6.64 -25.60 1.40
CA ARG A 43 -5.58 -26.14 0.53
C ARG A 43 -5.79 -25.80 -0.95
N ARG A 44 -7.04 -25.74 -1.43
CA ARG A 44 -7.35 -25.33 -2.82
C ARG A 44 -7.08 -23.84 -3.02
N ALA A 45 -7.52 -23.01 -2.08
CA ALA A 45 -7.20 -21.58 -2.05
C ALA A 45 -5.68 -21.37 -1.95
N TYR A 46 -4.95 -22.18 -1.17
CA TYR A 46 -3.49 -22.13 -1.10
C TYR A 46 -2.78 -22.57 -2.39
N LYS A 47 -3.47 -23.21 -3.35
CA LYS A 47 -2.92 -23.57 -4.66
C LYS A 47 -3.19 -22.52 -5.74
N ASP A 48 -4.00 -21.50 -5.46
CA ASP A 48 -4.31 -20.44 -6.40
C ASP A 48 -3.23 -19.33 -6.32
N PRO A 49 -2.53 -19.02 -7.43
CA PRO A 49 -1.53 -17.94 -7.47
C PRO A 49 -2.09 -16.58 -7.04
N SER A 50 -3.39 -16.32 -7.28
CA SER A 50 -4.03 -15.07 -6.89
C SER A 50 -4.26 -14.99 -5.37
N ALA A 51 -4.68 -16.09 -4.74
CA ALA A 51 -4.87 -16.17 -3.31
C ALA A 51 -3.55 -16.13 -2.53
N ARG A 52 -2.46 -16.72 -3.07
CA ARG A 52 -1.10 -16.56 -2.50
C ARG A 52 -0.63 -15.11 -2.56
N ARG A 53 -0.95 -14.39 -3.63
CA ARG A 53 -0.63 -12.96 -3.75
C ARG A 53 -1.44 -12.13 -2.76
N THR A 54 -2.72 -12.42 -2.56
CA THR A 54 -3.58 -11.74 -1.56
C THR A 54 -3.14 -12.04 -0.13
N ILE A 55 -2.81 -13.30 0.19
CA ILE A 55 -2.25 -13.70 1.49
C ILE A 55 -0.87 -13.07 1.69
N GLY A 56 -0.04 -12.99 0.65
CA GLY A 56 1.25 -12.30 0.67
C GLY A 56 1.11 -10.80 0.94
N ILE A 57 0.14 -10.13 0.32
CA ILE A 57 -0.19 -8.72 0.60
C ILE A 57 -0.68 -8.56 2.04
N LEU A 58 -1.57 -9.44 2.50
CA LEU A 58 -2.07 -9.41 3.88
C LEU A 58 -0.94 -9.66 4.90
N TRP A 59 -0.01 -10.55 4.56
CA TRP A 59 1.18 -10.86 5.35
C TRP A 59 2.19 -9.71 5.33
N ASP A 60 2.43 -9.06 4.19
CA ASP A 60 3.26 -7.87 4.05
C ASP A 60 2.68 -6.67 4.81
N VAL A 61 1.35 -6.57 4.86
CA VAL A 61 0.62 -5.60 5.67
C VAL A 61 0.76 -5.91 7.16
N GLY A 62 0.57 -7.18 7.56
CA GLY A 62 0.72 -7.61 8.95
C GLY A 62 2.16 -7.49 9.46
N THR A 63 3.15 -7.73 8.60
CA THR A 63 4.59 -7.60 8.90
C THR A 63 5.15 -6.20 8.69
N PHE A 64 4.31 -5.22 8.33
CA PHE A 64 4.69 -3.81 8.41
C PHE A 64 4.59 -3.28 9.86
N TRP A 65 3.74 -3.85 10.72
CA TRP A 65 3.61 -3.38 12.12
C TRP A 65 4.64 -4.01 13.08
N PRO A 66 5.06 -3.28 14.15
CA PRO A 66 6.00 -3.80 15.15
C PRO A 66 5.52 -5.10 15.81
N ARG A 67 6.46 -5.97 16.20
CA ARG A 67 6.19 -7.25 16.87
C ARG A 67 5.33 -7.15 18.15
N ALA A 68 5.24 -5.96 18.76
CA ALA A 68 4.40 -5.71 19.93
C ALA A 68 2.90 -5.98 19.69
N ALA A 69 2.45 -6.02 18.43
CA ALA A 69 1.06 -6.30 18.09
C ALA A 69 0.76 -7.79 17.76
N HIS A 70 1.76 -8.64 17.49
CA HIS A 70 1.55 -10.09 17.28
C HIS A 70 2.84 -10.94 17.40
N PRO A 71 2.87 -12.02 18.23
CA PRO A 71 4.09 -12.77 18.59
C PRO A 71 4.69 -13.67 17.49
N PHE A 72 4.00 -13.86 16.36
CA PHE A 72 4.46 -14.70 15.23
C PHE A 72 4.87 -13.91 13.97
N ALA A 73 4.97 -12.58 14.06
CA ALA A 73 5.41 -11.78 12.92
C ALA A 73 6.93 -11.95 12.68
N PRO A 74 7.39 -12.31 11.46
CA PRO A 74 8.79 -12.22 11.08
C PRO A 74 9.30 -10.77 11.22
N PRO A 75 10.63 -10.55 11.32
CA PRO A 75 11.19 -9.21 11.57
C PRO A 75 10.66 -8.19 10.57
N CYS A 76 9.98 -7.17 11.09
CA CYS A 76 9.15 -6.28 10.29
C CYS A 76 9.98 -5.25 9.51
N TYR A 77 9.49 -4.85 8.33
CA TYR A 77 10.13 -3.79 7.54
C TYR A 77 10.21 -2.47 8.32
N ALA A 78 9.26 -2.20 9.22
CA ALA A 78 9.26 -0.99 10.04
C ALA A 78 10.32 -0.99 11.16
N GLU A 79 10.73 -2.14 11.70
CA GLU A 79 11.74 -2.20 12.77
C GLU A 79 13.17 -1.96 12.25
N ARG A 80 13.41 -2.16 10.94
CA ARG A 80 14.74 -1.99 10.36
C ARG A 80 14.79 -1.07 9.14
N ALA A 81 13.97 -1.33 8.12
CA ALA A 81 14.06 -0.59 6.86
C ALA A 81 13.64 0.88 6.99
N VAL A 82 12.62 1.17 7.82
CA VAL A 82 12.19 2.56 8.03
C VAL A 82 13.23 3.37 8.82
N PRO A 83 13.73 2.94 10.00
CA PRO A 83 14.81 3.62 10.70
C PRO A 83 16.08 3.78 9.85
N ASP A 84 16.50 2.75 9.12
CA ASP A 84 17.69 2.80 8.27
C ASP A 84 17.51 3.82 7.12
N LEU A 85 16.34 3.85 6.50
CA LEU A 85 16.01 4.81 5.44
C LEU A 85 15.97 6.25 5.99
N THR A 86 15.29 6.47 7.12
CA THR A 86 15.24 7.77 7.82
C THR A 86 16.65 8.24 8.18
N TRP A 87 17.47 7.37 8.76
CA TRP A 87 18.86 7.66 9.13
C TRP A 87 19.70 8.04 7.92
N ARG A 88 19.59 7.28 6.82
CA ARG A 88 20.30 7.56 5.57
C ARG A 88 19.92 8.91 4.99
N ILE A 89 18.61 9.22 4.93
CA ILE A 89 18.11 10.51 4.43
C ILE A 89 18.63 11.66 5.29
N ALA A 90 18.49 11.56 6.61
CA ALA A 90 18.92 12.60 7.55
C ALA A 90 20.43 12.82 7.50
N THR A 91 21.23 11.74 7.48
CA THR A 91 22.69 11.81 7.44
C THR A 91 23.18 12.40 6.13
N TRP A 92 22.64 11.95 5.00
CA TRP A 92 23.00 12.48 3.68
C TRP A 92 22.62 13.96 3.54
N THR A 93 21.42 14.35 4.00
CA THR A 93 20.94 15.74 3.95
C THR A 93 21.78 16.63 4.86
N ARG A 94 22.19 16.15 6.03
CA ARG A 94 23.08 16.89 6.95
C ARG A 94 24.46 17.11 6.34
N ALA A 95 25.04 16.07 5.73
CA ALA A 95 26.38 16.12 5.14
C ALA A 95 26.45 16.98 3.88
N THR A 96 25.43 16.91 3.02
CA THR A 96 25.45 17.58 1.72
C THR A 96 24.68 18.90 1.69
N ARG A 97 23.81 19.14 2.68
CA ARG A 97 22.75 20.17 2.64
C ARG A 97 21.83 20.06 1.41
N GLY A 98 21.90 18.91 0.72
CA GLY A 98 21.19 18.65 -0.52
C GLY A 98 19.70 18.41 -0.32
N ARG A 99 19.03 18.20 -1.43
CA ARG A 99 17.62 17.80 -1.52
C ARG A 99 17.54 16.53 -2.35
N LEU A 100 16.56 15.67 -2.07
CA LEU A 100 16.48 14.35 -2.71
C LEU A 100 15.04 13.96 -3.06
N VAL A 101 14.91 13.09 -4.06
CA VAL A 101 13.65 12.43 -4.41
C VAL A 101 13.68 11.00 -3.89
N ILE A 102 12.68 10.59 -3.12
CA ILE A 102 12.48 9.19 -2.72
C ILE A 102 11.45 8.57 -3.65
N SER A 103 11.87 7.54 -4.38
CA SER A 103 10.98 6.77 -5.25
C SER A 103 10.51 5.49 -4.56
N GLY A 104 9.20 5.30 -4.40
CA GLY A 104 8.61 4.13 -3.76
C GLY A 104 7.61 3.40 -4.65
N HIS A 105 7.93 2.17 -5.05
CA HIS A 105 7.00 1.25 -5.73
C HIS A 105 6.24 0.42 -4.71
N SER A 106 4.93 0.27 -4.86
CA SER A 106 4.16 -0.71 -4.06
C SER A 106 4.44 -0.54 -2.56
N GLN A 107 4.93 -1.58 -1.87
CA GLN A 107 5.33 -1.51 -0.47
C GLN A 107 6.39 -0.43 -0.18
N GLY A 108 7.28 -0.15 -1.13
CA GLY A 108 8.26 0.93 -1.02
C GLY A 108 7.61 2.31 -0.89
N SER A 109 6.39 2.53 -1.37
CA SER A 109 5.66 3.79 -1.14
C SER A 109 5.22 3.94 0.32
N VAL A 110 4.84 2.83 0.96
CA VAL A 110 4.48 2.77 2.38
C VAL A 110 5.71 3.04 3.24
N LEU A 111 6.85 2.42 2.92
CA LEU A 111 8.11 2.67 3.61
C LEU A 111 8.61 4.10 3.42
N ALA A 112 8.47 4.66 2.21
CA ALA A 112 8.82 6.05 1.92
C ALA A 112 7.97 7.04 2.73
N ALA A 113 6.66 6.82 2.81
CA ALA A 113 5.75 7.63 3.63
C ALA A 113 6.10 7.52 5.13
N ALA A 114 6.32 6.30 5.61
CA ALA A 114 6.70 6.05 7.01
C ALA A 114 8.03 6.72 7.38
N ALA A 115 9.04 6.62 6.50
CA ALA A 115 10.32 7.28 6.71
C ALA A 115 10.16 8.81 6.70
N ALA A 116 9.38 9.37 5.77
CA ALA A 116 9.13 10.79 5.70
C ALA A 116 8.49 11.33 6.99
N TRP A 117 7.54 10.62 7.59
CA TRP A 117 6.94 10.98 8.90
C TRP A 117 7.93 10.95 10.07
N GLN A 118 9.00 10.16 9.99
CA GLN A 118 10.03 10.10 11.04
C GLN A 118 11.14 11.14 10.86
N LEU A 119 11.22 11.83 9.71
CA LEU A 119 12.19 12.90 9.49
C LEU A 119 11.83 14.14 10.31
N GLU A 120 12.85 14.85 10.81
CA GLU A 120 12.69 16.19 11.36
C GLU A 120 12.10 17.15 10.30
N PRO A 121 11.26 18.13 10.69
CA PRO A 121 10.60 19.03 9.74
C PRO A 121 11.55 19.72 8.75
N ALA A 122 12.73 20.14 9.21
CA ALA A 122 13.74 20.81 8.37
C ALA A 122 14.36 19.89 7.30
N VAL A 123 14.42 18.58 7.56
CA VAL A 123 14.89 17.57 6.61
C VAL A 123 13.74 17.14 5.68
N ARG A 124 12.55 16.98 6.23
CA ARG A 124 11.35 16.57 5.48
C ARG A 124 11.00 17.56 4.36
N LYS A 125 11.16 18.86 4.61
CA LYS A 125 11.01 19.94 3.60
C LYS A 125 12.09 19.96 2.50
N ARG A 126 13.05 19.03 2.53
CA ARG A 126 14.09 18.86 1.49
C ARG A 126 13.89 17.58 0.68
N VAL A 127 12.80 16.86 0.96
CA VAL A 127 12.48 15.58 0.37
C VAL A 127 11.27 15.75 -0.54
N ALA A 128 11.40 15.25 -1.76
CA ALA A 128 10.27 15.00 -2.64
C ALA A 128 9.93 13.50 -2.68
N LEU A 129 8.65 13.18 -2.84
CA LEU A 129 8.16 11.82 -2.95
C LEU A 129 7.69 11.51 -4.37
N LEU A 130 8.12 10.37 -4.91
CA LEU A 130 7.60 9.79 -6.14
C LEU A 130 7.07 8.38 -5.85
N THR A 131 5.76 8.25 -5.68
CA THR A 131 5.12 6.97 -5.40
C THR A 131 4.48 6.40 -6.66
N TYR A 132 4.47 5.08 -6.80
CA TYR A 132 3.88 4.44 -7.97
C TYR A 132 3.45 3.01 -7.70
N GLY A 133 2.36 2.58 -8.32
CA GLY A 133 1.68 1.34 -7.92
C GLY A 133 1.33 1.37 -6.43
N SER A 134 1.00 2.54 -5.88
CA SER A 134 0.97 2.77 -4.44
C SER A 134 -0.30 2.22 -3.77
N PRO A 135 -0.20 1.34 -2.75
CA PRO A 135 -1.35 0.84 -1.99
C PRO A 135 -1.78 1.76 -0.84
N LEU A 136 -1.20 2.96 -0.73
CA LEU A 136 -1.37 3.88 0.41
C LEU A 136 -2.83 4.18 0.74
N GLU A 137 -3.62 4.66 -0.22
CA GLU A 137 -5.06 4.90 0.00
C GLU A 137 -5.85 3.59 -0.07
N ARG A 138 -5.65 2.83 -1.15
CA ARG A 138 -6.54 1.72 -1.53
C ARG A 138 -6.53 0.56 -0.55
N LEU A 139 -5.38 0.25 0.05
CA LEU A 139 -5.25 -0.82 1.03
C LEU A 139 -4.99 -0.23 2.41
N TYR A 140 -3.87 0.46 2.57
CA TYR A 140 -3.44 0.91 3.90
C TYR A 140 -4.41 1.93 4.51
N GLY A 141 -4.93 2.87 3.74
CA GLY A 141 -5.89 3.86 4.22
C GLY A 141 -7.23 3.27 4.62
N ARG A 142 -7.63 2.14 4.00
CA ARG A 142 -8.87 1.43 4.33
C ARG A 142 -8.74 0.55 5.58
N TRP A 143 -7.63 -0.16 5.70
CA TRP A 143 -7.40 -1.11 6.80
C TRP A 143 -6.77 -0.43 8.04
N PHE A 144 -6.03 0.67 7.87
CA PHE A 144 -5.35 1.42 8.92
C PHE A 144 -5.58 2.94 8.77
N PRO A 145 -6.84 3.41 8.79
CA PRO A 145 -7.17 4.81 8.55
C PRO A 145 -6.54 5.78 9.56
N ALA A 146 -6.23 5.30 10.78
CA ALA A 146 -5.56 6.12 11.78
C ALA A 146 -4.13 6.53 11.38
N HIS A 147 -3.48 5.81 10.46
CA HIS A 147 -2.08 6.06 10.07
C HIS A 147 -1.95 6.42 8.60
N PHE A 148 -2.80 5.87 7.73
CA PHE A 148 -2.79 6.11 6.28
C PHE A 148 -4.12 6.68 5.78
N GLY A 149 -4.95 7.21 6.68
CA GLY A 149 -6.19 7.87 6.29
C GLY A 149 -5.96 9.24 5.62
N PRO A 150 -7.03 9.84 5.08
CA PRO A 150 -6.94 11.11 4.35
C PRO A 150 -6.20 12.21 5.12
N ALA A 151 -6.48 12.38 6.41
CA ALA A 151 -5.82 13.40 7.24
C ALA A 151 -4.30 13.20 7.34
N ALA A 152 -3.84 11.95 7.54
CA ALA A 152 -2.41 11.63 7.65
C ALA A 152 -1.68 11.82 6.31
N LEU A 153 -2.32 11.44 5.20
CA LEU A 153 -1.74 11.60 3.87
C LEU A 153 -1.75 13.07 3.41
N THR A 154 -2.78 13.85 3.78
CA THR A 154 -2.80 15.31 3.56
C THR A 154 -1.70 16.00 4.37
N ALA A 155 -1.52 15.62 5.64
CA ALA A 155 -0.42 16.14 6.45
C ALA A 155 0.95 15.79 5.83
N LEU A 156 1.13 14.56 5.35
CA LEU A 156 2.34 14.16 4.64
C LEU A 156 2.61 15.04 3.42
N HIS A 157 1.59 15.27 2.58
CA HIS A 157 1.70 16.12 1.40
C HIS A 157 2.13 17.54 1.74
N HIS A 158 1.58 18.13 2.81
CA HIS A 158 1.98 19.47 3.26
C HIS A 158 3.38 19.51 3.84
N ASP A 159 3.85 18.42 4.43
CA ASP A 159 5.10 18.40 5.17
C ASP A 159 6.34 18.12 4.30
N VAL A 160 6.18 17.36 3.21
CA VAL A 160 7.23 17.17 2.20
C VAL A 160 7.30 18.37 1.25
N ASP A 161 8.38 18.51 0.48
CA ASP A 161 8.53 19.62 -0.48
C ASP A 161 7.56 19.48 -1.65
N CYS A 162 7.52 18.29 -2.25
CA CYS A 162 6.55 17.95 -3.29
C CYS A 162 6.32 16.44 -3.35
N TRP A 163 5.15 16.03 -3.83
CA TRP A 163 4.77 14.63 -3.96
C TRP A 163 4.05 14.40 -5.28
N ARG A 164 4.47 13.37 -6.02
CA ARG A 164 3.78 12.85 -7.20
C ARG A 164 3.51 11.35 -7.05
N ASN A 165 2.30 10.93 -7.42
CA ASN A 165 1.87 9.54 -7.48
C ASN A 165 1.51 9.13 -8.92
N LEU A 166 2.05 8.00 -9.37
CA LEU A 166 1.76 7.40 -10.68
C LEU A 166 0.98 6.11 -10.50
N TYR A 167 -0.13 5.96 -11.22
CA TYR A 167 -0.96 4.77 -11.12
C TYR A 167 -1.57 4.41 -12.48
N ARG A 168 -1.94 3.15 -12.63
CA ARG A 168 -2.74 2.64 -13.75
C ARG A 168 -4.11 2.22 -13.24
N LEU A 169 -5.12 2.32 -14.09
CA LEU A 169 -6.46 1.83 -13.76
C LEU A 169 -6.54 0.30 -13.73
N THR A 170 -5.62 -0.35 -14.43
CA THR A 170 -5.44 -1.81 -14.52
C THR A 170 -4.65 -2.39 -13.35
N ASP A 171 -4.06 -1.56 -12.49
CA ASP A 171 -3.29 -2.02 -11.33
C ASP A 171 -4.24 -2.47 -10.19
N PRO A 172 -4.25 -3.78 -9.84
CA PRO A 172 -5.16 -4.28 -8.81
C PRO A 172 -4.77 -3.87 -7.39
N ILE A 173 -3.51 -3.43 -7.19
CA ILE A 173 -2.95 -3.09 -5.87
C ILE A 173 -2.85 -1.58 -5.74
N GLY A 174 -2.16 -0.95 -6.70
CA GLY A 174 -1.82 0.45 -6.70
C GLY A 174 -2.92 1.36 -7.24
N GLY A 175 -3.09 2.53 -6.65
CA GLY A 175 -4.13 3.47 -7.04
C GLY A 175 -3.79 4.93 -6.82
N PRO A 176 -4.74 5.84 -7.14
CA PRO A 176 -4.64 7.23 -6.73
C PRO A 176 -4.66 7.33 -5.19
N VAL A 177 -3.95 8.31 -4.65
CA VAL A 177 -3.93 8.63 -3.21
C VAL A 177 -5.21 9.36 -2.79
N ARG A 178 -5.85 10.08 -3.72
CA ARG A 178 -7.15 10.77 -3.55
C ARG A 178 -7.16 11.74 -2.36
N LEU A 179 -6.17 12.63 -2.28
CA LEU A 179 -6.19 13.66 -1.24
C LEU A 179 -7.40 14.59 -1.42
N PRO A 180 -8.15 14.89 -0.35
CA PRO A 180 -9.29 15.80 -0.41
C PRO A 180 -8.86 17.27 -0.57
N GLY A 181 -9.74 18.11 -1.12
CA GLY A 181 -9.53 19.55 -1.27
C GLY A 181 -8.58 19.94 -2.40
N ASP A 182 -7.97 21.12 -2.31
CA ASP A 182 -7.06 21.68 -3.33
C ASP A 182 -5.71 20.93 -3.41
N CYS A 183 -5.49 19.94 -2.55
CA CYS A 183 -4.30 19.08 -2.51
C CYS A 183 -4.35 17.94 -3.56
N GLY A 184 -5.53 17.65 -4.12
CA GLY A 184 -5.84 16.42 -4.86
C GLY A 184 -5.10 16.22 -6.20
N PRO A 185 -5.22 17.12 -7.20
CA PRO A 185 -4.64 16.93 -8.53
C PRO A 185 -3.11 17.12 -8.56
N GLU A 186 -2.54 17.74 -7.52
CA GLU A 186 -1.09 17.93 -7.42
C GLU A 186 -0.34 16.68 -6.98
N VAL A 187 -0.95 15.74 -6.27
CA VAL A 187 -0.29 14.48 -5.92
C VAL A 187 -0.53 13.44 -6.98
N ASP A 188 -1.79 13.19 -7.35
CA ASP A 188 -2.10 12.15 -8.34
C ASP A 188 -1.92 12.68 -9.76
N ARG A 189 -1.02 12.06 -10.53
CA ARG A 189 -0.98 12.29 -11.98
C ARG A 189 -2.24 11.72 -12.62
N GLN A 190 -2.58 12.19 -13.82
CA GLN A 190 -3.51 11.47 -14.69
C GLN A 190 -3.05 10.01 -14.88
N PRO A 191 -3.98 9.02 -14.90
CA PRO A 191 -3.63 7.61 -14.98
C PRO A 191 -2.66 7.34 -16.15
N LEU A 192 -1.65 6.50 -15.91
CA LEU A 192 -0.81 6.02 -17.01
C LEU A 192 -1.68 5.15 -17.93
N LYS A 193 -1.46 5.28 -19.24
CA LYS A 193 -2.20 4.49 -20.22
C LYS A 193 -1.74 3.04 -20.14
N ASP A 194 -2.68 2.13 -19.95
CA ASP A 194 -2.41 0.69 -19.93
C ASP A 194 -3.66 -0.08 -20.41
N PRO A 195 -3.58 -0.88 -21.48
CA PRO A 195 -2.40 -1.12 -22.32
C PRO A 195 -2.02 0.09 -23.19
N LEU A 196 -0.76 0.16 -23.63
CA LEU A 196 -0.25 1.27 -24.45
C LEU A 196 -1.00 1.43 -25.78
N ALA A 197 -1.52 0.32 -26.32
CA ALA A 197 -2.37 0.31 -27.51
C ALA A 197 -3.46 -0.76 -27.37
N TYR A 198 -4.62 -0.48 -27.95
CA TYR A 198 -5.68 -1.48 -28.11
C TYR A 198 -5.55 -2.09 -29.51
N GLY A 199 -5.41 -3.41 -29.59
CA GLY A 199 -5.19 -4.12 -30.86
C GLY A 199 -3.76 -4.01 -31.38
N ARG A 200 -3.59 -4.19 -32.69
CA ARG A 200 -2.30 -4.09 -33.38
C ARG A 200 -2.16 -2.71 -34.04
N THR A 201 -0.98 -2.11 -33.94
CA THR A 201 -0.58 -0.90 -34.65
C THR A 201 0.81 -1.11 -35.25
N ASP A 202 1.27 -0.21 -36.13
CA ASP A 202 2.62 -0.30 -36.70
C ASP A 202 3.72 -0.28 -35.62
N LEU A 203 3.49 0.46 -34.53
CA LEU A 203 4.39 0.53 -33.37
C LEU A 203 4.19 -0.64 -32.38
N HIS A 204 3.02 -1.29 -32.41
CA HIS A 204 2.66 -2.41 -31.56
C HIS A 204 2.07 -3.54 -32.41
N PRO A 205 2.90 -4.28 -33.17
CA PRO A 205 2.42 -5.32 -34.08
C PRO A 205 1.82 -6.53 -33.35
N LEU A 206 2.09 -6.65 -32.05
CA LEU A 206 1.46 -7.59 -31.14
C LEU A 206 0.51 -6.82 -30.19
N PRO A 207 -0.60 -7.44 -29.73
CA PRO A 207 -1.45 -6.82 -28.72
C PRO A 207 -0.61 -6.35 -27.54
N ALA A 208 -0.71 -5.06 -27.20
CA ALA A 208 0.07 -4.50 -26.12
C ALA A 208 -0.31 -5.19 -24.80
N GLN A 209 0.72 -5.58 -24.05
CA GLN A 209 0.54 -6.22 -22.74
C GLN A 209 -0.09 -5.24 -21.75
N ILE A 210 -1.00 -5.76 -20.93
CA ILE A 210 -1.48 -5.05 -19.73
C ILE A 210 -0.38 -5.18 -18.67
N LEU A 211 0.26 -4.07 -18.35
CA LEU A 211 1.38 -4.05 -17.41
C LEU A 211 0.91 -4.07 -15.95
N GLY A 212 -0.26 -3.50 -15.66
CA GLY A 212 -0.87 -3.46 -14.33
C GLY A 212 0.09 -2.89 -13.29
N HIS A 213 0.49 -3.73 -12.33
CA HIS A 213 1.35 -3.35 -11.20
C HIS A 213 2.86 -3.26 -11.51
N SER A 214 3.30 -3.67 -12.70
CA SER A 214 4.73 -3.83 -13.04
C SER A 214 5.24 -2.67 -13.89
N ASP A 215 6.55 -2.57 -14.15
CA ASP A 215 7.12 -1.71 -15.21
C ASP A 215 6.68 -0.24 -15.22
N TYR A 216 6.47 0.36 -14.05
CA TYR A 216 6.22 1.80 -13.95
C TYR A 216 7.45 2.62 -14.32
N GLN A 217 8.66 2.15 -13.97
CA GLN A 217 9.91 2.86 -14.22
C GLN A 217 10.31 2.90 -15.70
N ALA A 218 9.81 1.94 -16.49
CA ALA A 218 10.02 1.89 -17.94
C ALA A 218 9.11 2.87 -18.71
N ASP A 219 8.04 3.36 -18.08
CA ASP A 219 7.17 4.36 -18.66
C ASP A 219 7.90 5.72 -18.73
N PRO A 220 7.98 6.38 -19.90
CA PRO A 220 8.64 7.69 -20.03
C PRO A 220 8.16 8.73 -19.03
N VAL A 221 6.89 8.66 -18.63
CA VAL A 221 6.29 9.54 -17.62
C VAL A 221 7.02 9.46 -16.28
N PHE A 222 7.55 8.29 -15.91
CA PHE A 222 8.32 8.14 -14.68
C PHE A 222 9.55 9.03 -14.69
N ALA A 223 10.30 9.02 -15.79
CA ALA A 223 11.50 9.85 -15.94
C ALA A 223 11.15 11.34 -15.98
N GLU A 224 10.08 11.71 -16.67
CA GLU A 224 9.57 13.09 -16.73
C GLU A 224 9.18 13.63 -15.36
N GLU A 225 8.36 12.90 -14.60
CA GLU A 225 7.90 13.33 -13.28
C GLU A 225 9.05 13.35 -12.27
N ARG A 226 9.96 12.37 -12.33
CA ARG A 226 11.20 12.42 -11.54
C ARG A 226 12.02 13.67 -11.83
N ALA A 227 12.18 14.03 -13.10
CA ALA A 227 12.92 15.23 -13.49
C ALA A 227 12.22 16.52 -13.00
N LYS A 228 10.88 16.59 -13.10
CA LYS A 228 10.10 17.72 -12.56
C LYS A 228 10.27 17.87 -11.05
N LEU A 229 10.23 16.76 -10.30
CA LEU A 229 10.46 16.80 -8.85
C LEU A 229 11.89 17.27 -8.53
N LEU A 230 12.90 16.76 -9.23
CA LEU A 230 14.29 17.23 -9.06
C LEU A 230 14.44 18.71 -9.40
N GLY A 231 13.78 19.19 -10.45
CA GLY A 231 13.79 20.61 -10.84
C GLY A 231 13.14 21.50 -9.78
N ARG A 232 12.00 21.09 -9.21
CA ARG A 232 11.33 21.81 -8.10
C ARG A 232 12.19 21.86 -6.84
N LEU A 233 12.99 20.82 -6.61
CA LEU A 233 13.91 20.79 -5.49
C LEU A 233 15.12 21.70 -5.68
N GLN A 234 15.44 22.21 -6.86
CA GLN A 234 16.57 23.15 -6.97
C GLN A 234 16.20 24.47 -6.27
N PRO A 235 17.08 25.03 -5.42
CA PRO A 235 16.84 26.37 -4.89
C PRO A 235 16.72 27.35 -6.06
N ASP A 236 15.81 28.32 -5.96
CA ASP A 236 15.83 29.50 -6.81
C ASP A 236 17.23 30.10 -6.73
N VAL A 237 18.09 29.79 -7.70
CA VAL A 237 19.33 30.52 -7.91
C VAL A 237 18.85 31.88 -8.40
N PRO A 238 19.05 32.98 -7.65
CA PRO A 238 18.74 34.30 -8.18
C PRO A 238 19.53 34.41 -9.47
N GLY A 239 18.83 34.59 -10.60
CA GLY A 239 19.48 34.85 -11.87
C GLY A 239 20.52 35.95 -11.68
N PRO A 240 21.68 35.89 -12.34
CA PRO A 240 22.71 36.91 -12.19
C PRO A 240 22.03 38.27 -12.36
N ARG A 241 22.10 39.13 -11.34
CA ARG A 241 21.72 40.54 -11.48
C ARG A 241 22.43 41.00 -12.73
N SER A 242 21.69 41.47 -13.73
CA SER A 242 22.28 42.19 -14.84
C SER A 242 23.17 43.26 -14.21
N GLN A 243 24.48 43.06 -14.33
CA GLN A 243 25.42 44.15 -14.24
C GLN A 243 25.05 45.03 -15.42
N ASP A 244 24.13 45.97 -15.19
CA ASP A 244 24.17 47.24 -15.90
C ASP A 244 25.52 47.84 -15.51
N ASP A 245 26.53 47.43 -16.26
CA ASP A 245 27.87 47.92 -16.08
C ASP A 245 27.87 49.40 -16.48
N SER A 246 28.29 50.16 -15.49
CA SER A 246 28.66 51.55 -15.50
C SER A 246 29.38 52.01 -16.77
N GLY A 247 29.07 53.22 -17.26
CA GLY A 247 29.85 53.79 -18.35
C GLY A 247 29.40 55.14 -18.89
N ARG A 248 29.57 56.19 -18.08
CA ARG A 248 29.97 57.57 -18.48
C ARG A 248 30.02 57.86 -19.99
N SER A 249 29.26 58.87 -20.43
CA SER A 249 29.77 59.83 -21.41
C SER A 249 29.49 61.25 -20.93
N SER A 250 30.58 62.00 -20.84
CA SER A 250 30.67 63.40 -20.47
C SER A 250 30.03 64.32 -21.52
N ALA A 251 29.35 65.38 -21.06
CA ALA A 251 29.45 66.77 -21.55
C ALA A 251 28.69 67.67 -20.57
#